data_AF-C1B6E7-F1
#
_entry.id   AF-C1B6E7-F1
#
_cell.length_a   1.000
_cell.length_b   1.000
_cell.length_c   1.000
_cell.angle_alpha   90.00
_cell.angle_beta   90.00
_cell.angle_gamma   90.00
#
_symmetry.space_group_name_H-M   'P 1'
#
loop_
_entity.id
_entity.type
_entity.pdbx_description
1 polymer ?
#
loop_
_entity_poly.entity_id
_entity_poly.type
_entity_poly.pdbx_seq_one_letter_code
_entity_poly.pdbx_strand_id
1 'polypeptide(L)'
;MVEAGAVAAAVAVGLNRTLDVRPVELGWAIFYLVLNLAVALFMFTVAVRLWRNGVRRHAVGVFVATALGAFVAVIYDFFPIPGDDADHTLFYILALSVWALMLVTYYHGYRALGERTRGASSDGFALAAAEGSGAVSESRTVRRV
;
A
#
# COMPACT_ATOMS: atom_id res chain seq x y z
N MET A 1 3.12 19.69 -8.87
CA MET A 1 2.98 20.86 -7.95
C MET A 1 2.06 20.55 -6.76
N VAL A 2 0.91 19.90 -6.98
CA VAL A 2 -0.02 19.51 -5.88
C VAL A 2 0.63 18.58 -4.85
N GLU A 3 1.44 17.63 -5.29
CA GLU A 3 2.14 16.68 -4.39
C GLU A 3 3.16 17.38 -3.47
N ALA A 4 3.94 18.32 -4.02
CA ALA A 4 4.88 19.13 -3.23
C ALA A 4 4.14 20.02 -2.21
N GLY A 5 2.97 20.54 -2.57
CA GLY A 5 2.11 21.30 -1.66
C GLY A 5 1.55 20.43 -0.53
N ALA A 6 1.10 19.20 -0.84
CA ALA A 6 0.61 18.25 0.16
C ALA A 6 1.72 17.83 1.14
N VAL A 7 2.93 17.57 0.63
CA VAL A 7 4.09 17.23 1.45
C VAL A 7 4.51 18.41 2.34
N ALA A 8 4.57 19.62 1.80
CA ALA A 8 4.90 20.82 2.58
C ALA A 8 3.86 21.09 3.68
N ALA A 9 2.57 20.92 3.38
CA ALA A 9 1.49 21.06 4.36
C ALA A 9 1.60 19.99 5.48
N ALA A 10 1.87 18.74 5.13
CA ALA A 10 2.06 17.67 6.11
C ALA A 10 3.27 17.95 7.03
N VAL A 11 4.37 18.44 6.48
CA VAL A 11 5.57 18.83 7.25
C VAL A 11 5.27 20.02 8.14
N ALA A 12 4.62 21.07 7.64
CA ALA A 12 4.29 22.26 8.42
C ALA A 12 3.34 21.95 9.59
N VAL A 13 2.31 21.13 9.34
CA VAL A 13 1.38 20.67 10.38
C VAL A 13 2.09 19.79 11.41
N GLY A 14 2.96 18.88 10.94
CA GLY A 14 3.78 18.03 11.82
C GLY A 14 4.72 18.85 12.70
N LEU A 15 5.44 19.83 12.12
CA LEU A 15 6.38 20.68 12.83
C LEU A 15 5.67 21.57 13.87
N ASN A 16 4.52 22.14 13.52
CA ASN A 16 3.69 22.92 14.44
C ASN A 16 3.24 22.09 15.65
N ARG A 17 2.99 20.78 15.49
CA ARG A 17 2.61 19.89 16.59
C ARG A 17 3.79 19.46 17.47
N THR A 18 4.98 19.28 16.89
CA THR A 18 6.17 18.94 17.69
C THR A 18 6.61 20.09 18.59
N LEU A 19 6.29 21.34 18.21
CA LEU A 19 6.70 22.52 18.95
C LEU A 19 5.68 22.98 20.01
N ASP A 20 4.42 22.52 19.93
CA ASP A 20 3.36 22.88 20.88
C ASP A 20 2.55 21.63 21.30
N VAL A 21 3.00 20.99 22.38
CA VAL A 21 2.42 19.77 22.94
C VAL A 21 1.14 20.11 23.69
N ARG A 22 0.04 20.21 22.94
CA ARG A 22 -1.31 20.37 23.47
C ARG A 22 -1.99 19.01 23.61
N PRO A 23 -2.90 18.83 24.59
CA PRO A 23 -3.73 17.64 24.67
C PRO A 23 -4.48 17.43 23.35
N VAL A 24 -4.62 16.17 22.94
CA VAL A 24 -5.27 15.82 21.68
C VAL A 24 -6.76 16.10 21.80
N GLU A 25 -7.20 17.24 21.30
CA GLU A 25 -8.62 17.56 21.19
C GLU A 25 -9.32 16.59 20.21
N LEU A 26 -10.59 16.33 20.44
CA LEU A 26 -11.41 15.39 19.66
C LEU A 26 -11.34 15.62 18.14
N GLY A 27 -11.24 16.88 17.71
CA GLY A 27 -11.12 17.22 16.30
C GLY A 27 -9.87 16.65 15.63
N TRP A 28 -8.77 16.52 16.38
CA TRP A 28 -7.51 15.97 15.87
C TRP A 28 -7.51 14.45 15.84
N ALA A 29 -8.12 13.80 16.83
CA ALA A 29 -8.34 12.35 16.79
C ALA A 29 -9.15 11.96 15.54
N ILE A 30 -10.25 12.67 15.27
CA ILE A 30 -11.06 12.46 14.06
C ILE A 30 -10.22 12.70 12.79
N PHE A 31 -9.41 13.76 12.77
CA PHE A 31 -8.53 14.02 11.63
C PHE A 31 -7.56 12.86 11.37
N TYR A 32 -6.83 12.39 12.39
CA TYR A 32 -5.89 11.27 12.23
C TYR A 32 -6.59 9.98 11.81
N LEU A 33 -7.76 9.69 12.38
CA LEU A 33 -8.58 8.55 11.96
C LEU A 33 -8.98 8.65 10.48
N VAL A 34 -9.50 9.81 10.03
CA VAL A 34 -9.91 10.00 8.63
C VAL A 34 -8.73 9.82 7.68
N LEU A 35 -7.56 10.37 8.02
CA LEU A 35 -6.35 10.21 7.21
C LEU A 35 -5.92 8.74 7.16
N ASN A 36 -5.98 8.02 8.28
CA ASN A 36 -5.67 6.60 8.30
C ASN A 36 -6.68 5.77 7.48
N LEU A 37 -7.97 6.09 7.53
CA LEU A 37 -9.00 5.45 6.71
C LEU A 37 -8.79 5.72 5.22
N ALA A 38 -8.36 6.93 4.85
CA ALA A 38 -8.02 7.26 3.46
C ALA A 38 -6.84 6.40 2.96
N VAL A 39 -5.80 6.22 3.77
CA VAL A 39 -4.68 5.31 3.47
C VAL A 39 -5.15 3.85 3.38
N ALA A 40 -6.01 3.42 4.30
CA ALA A 40 -6.57 2.07 4.30
C ALA A 40 -7.40 1.79 3.04
N LEU A 41 -8.22 2.75 2.61
CA LEU A 41 -8.99 2.66 1.37
C LEU A 41 -8.07 2.57 0.15
N PHE A 42 -7.01 3.39 0.11
CA PHE A 42 -6.01 3.31 -0.96
C PHE A 42 -5.36 1.91 -1.00
N MET A 43 -4.94 1.37 0.15
CA MET A 43 -4.36 0.02 0.23
C MET A 43 -5.35 -1.09 -0.10
N PHE A 44 -6.64 -0.90 0.18
CA PHE A 44 -7.69 -1.81 -0.28
C PHE A 44 -7.73 -1.90 -1.81
N THR A 45 -7.59 -0.77 -2.52
CA THR A 45 -7.51 -0.82 -4.00
C THR A 45 -6.28 -1.58 -4.50
N VAL A 46 -5.15 -1.49 -3.78
CA VAL A 46 -3.94 -2.26 -4.06
C VAL A 46 -4.19 -3.75 -3.83
N ALA A 47 -4.82 -4.13 -2.71
CA ALA A 47 -5.18 -5.52 -2.43
C ALA A 47 -6.11 -6.11 -3.50
N VAL A 48 -7.14 -5.36 -3.94
CA VAL A 48 -8.03 -5.77 -5.04
C VAL A 48 -7.24 -5.94 -6.35
N ARG A 49 -6.31 -5.03 -6.65
CA ARG A 49 -5.42 -5.18 -7.81
C ARG A 49 -4.57 -6.45 -7.71
N LEU A 50 -3.95 -6.74 -6.56
CA LEU A 50 -3.18 -7.99 -6.39
C LEU A 50 -4.06 -9.24 -6.56
N TRP A 51 -5.28 -9.20 -6.04
CA TRP A 51 -6.23 -10.30 -6.15
C TRP A 51 -6.59 -10.60 -7.62
N ARG A 52 -6.87 -9.56 -8.40
CA ARG A 52 -7.17 -9.67 -9.84
C ARG A 52 -5.98 -10.18 -10.67
N ASN A 53 -4.75 -9.92 -10.23
CA ASN A 53 -3.53 -10.41 -10.88
C ASN A 53 -3.13 -11.84 -10.44
N GLY A 54 -4.01 -12.54 -9.70
CA GLY A 54 -3.82 -13.96 -9.32
C GLY A 54 -2.89 -14.19 -8.13
N VAL A 55 -2.37 -13.13 -7.49
CA VAL A 55 -1.43 -13.22 -6.37
C VAL A 55 -2.19 -13.17 -5.03
N ARG A 56 -3.05 -14.17 -4.81
CA ARG A 56 -4.03 -14.17 -3.70
C ARG A 56 -3.40 -14.14 -2.30
N ARG A 57 -2.28 -14.82 -2.08
CA ARG A 57 -1.61 -14.87 -0.75
C ARG A 57 -1.09 -13.51 -0.31
N HIS A 58 -0.52 -12.74 -1.23
CA HIS A 58 -0.05 -11.38 -0.95
C HIS A 58 -1.22 -10.39 -0.83
N ALA A 59 -2.28 -10.56 -1.63
CA ALA A 59 -3.50 -9.76 -1.51
C ALA A 59 -4.15 -9.89 -0.12
N VAL A 60 -4.28 -11.12 0.40
CA VAL A 60 -4.80 -11.37 1.76
C VAL A 60 -3.90 -10.72 2.81
N GLY A 61 -2.57 -10.87 2.68
CA GLY A 61 -1.62 -10.26 3.62
C GLY A 61 -1.74 -8.73 3.69
N VAL A 62 -1.81 -8.06 2.54
CA VAL A 62 -2.01 -6.60 2.46
C VAL A 62 -3.36 -6.21 3.08
N PHE A 63 -4.43 -6.94 2.77
CA PHE A 63 -5.77 -6.65 3.33
C PHE A 63 -5.81 -6.79 4.85
N VAL A 64 -5.30 -7.90 5.39
CA VAL A 64 -5.29 -8.17 6.83
C VAL A 64 -4.43 -7.14 7.57
N ALA A 65 -3.24 -6.83 7.05
CA ALA A 65 -2.36 -5.83 7.67
C ALA A 65 -3.00 -4.43 7.66
N THR A 66 -3.67 -4.06 6.56
CA THR A 66 -4.40 -2.78 6.46
C THR A 66 -5.56 -2.72 7.44
N ALA A 67 -6.34 -3.81 7.57
CA ALA A 67 -7.45 -3.89 8.51
C ALA A 67 -6.99 -3.79 9.96
N LEU A 68 -5.88 -4.45 10.32
CA LEU A 68 -5.26 -4.33 11.64
C LEU A 68 -4.75 -2.91 11.90
N GLY A 69 -4.14 -2.25 10.92
CA GLY A 69 -3.70 -0.86 11.06
C GLY A 69 -4.86 0.12 11.28
N ALA A 70 -5.99 -0.08 10.59
CA ALA A 70 -7.21 0.69 10.82
C ALA A 70 -7.79 0.43 12.22
N PHE A 71 -7.80 -0.83 12.65
CA PHE A 71 -8.26 -1.24 13.98
C PHE A 71 -7.43 -0.62 15.10
N VAL A 72 -6.10 -0.60 14.98
CA VAL A 72 -5.19 0.04 15.94
C VAL A 72 -5.50 1.53 16.08
N ALA A 73 -5.77 2.25 14.98
CA ALA A 73 -6.12 3.68 15.05
C ALA A 73 -7.47 3.93 15.73
N VAL A 74 -8.48 3.09 15.45
CA VAL A 74 -9.79 3.20 16.12
C VAL A 74 -9.66 2.96 17.62
N ILE A 75 -8.89 1.95 18.04
CA ILE A 75 -8.67 1.69 19.46
C ILE A 75 -7.93 2.86 20.11
N TYR A 76 -6.87 3.36 19.47
CA TYR A 76 -6.08 4.48 19.98
C TYR A 76 -6.91 5.72 20.30
N ASP A 77 -7.77 6.14 19.37
CA ASP A 77 -8.50 7.40 19.50
C ASP A 77 -9.77 7.30 20.37
N PHE A 78 -10.37 6.10 20.50
CA PHE A 78 -11.72 5.97 21.08
C PHE A 78 -11.87 4.93 22.19
N PHE A 79 -10.91 4.02 22.37
CA PHE A 79 -11.00 2.95 23.36
C PHE A 79 -9.77 2.93 24.27
N PRO A 80 -9.86 3.50 25.49
CA PRO A 80 -8.81 3.32 26.48
C PRO A 80 -8.74 1.83 26.87
N ILE A 81 -7.58 1.20 26.66
CA ILE A 81 -7.36 -0.21 26.97
C ILE A 81 -7.30 -0.38 28.51
N PRO A 82 -8.23 -1.14 29.12
CA PRO A 82 -8.21 -1.34 30.57
C PRO A 82 -7.03 -2.24 30.96
N GLY A 83 -6.12 -1.73 31.80
CA GLY A 83 -4.92 -2.44 32.25
C GLY A 83 -3.63 -2.09 31.48
N ASP A 84 -3.69 -1.14 30.54
CA ASP A 84 -2.50 -0.53 29.95
C ASP A 84 -1.86 0.43 30.98
N ASP A 85 -0.54 0.52 30.99
CA ASP A 85 0.18 1.40 31.90
C ASP A 85 0.04 2.87 31.49
N ALA A 86 0.47 3.80 32.35
CA ALA A 86 0.39 5.24 32.08
C ALA A 86 1.15 5.65 30.80
N ASP A 87 2.11 4.83 30.37
CA ASP A 87 2.94 5.05 29.19
C ASP A 87 2.40 4.35 27.92
N HIS A 88 1.26 3.66 28.00
CA HIS A 88 0.64 2.94 26.89
C HIS A 88 1.56 1.88 26.23
N THR A 89 2.40 1.23 27.02
CA THR A 89 3.46 0.32 26.54
C THR A 89 2.89 -0.86 25.76
N LEU A 90 1.79 -1.47 26.24
CA LEU A 90 1.19 -2.61 25.56
C LEU A 90 0.57 -2.18 24.23
N PHE A 91 -0.09 -1.03 24.22
CA PHE A 91 -0.59 -0.44 22.99
C PHE A 91 0.55 -0.22 21.99
N TYR A 92 1.66 0.40 22.39
CA TYR A 92 2.78 0.68 21.48
C TYR A 92 3.43 -0.59 20.94
N ILE A 93 3.60 -1.64 21.74
CA ILE A 93 4.13 -2.93 21.27
C ILE A 93 3.23 -3.50 20.17
N LEU A 94 1.91 -3.51 20.39
CA LEU A 94 0.95 -4.01 19.40
C LEU A 94 0.92 -3.13 18.15
N ALA A 95 0.89 -1.81 18.32
CA ALA A 95 0.86 -0.84 17.23
C ALA A 95 2.11 -0.95 16.35
N LEU A 96 3.31 -0.96 16.94
CA LEU A 96 4.57 -1.09 16.21
C LEU A 96 4.69 -2.44 15.51
N SER A 97 4.19 -3.52 16.12
CA SER A 97 4.17 -4.85 15.49
C SER A 97 3.24 -4.89 14.28
N VAL A 98 2.06 -4.30 14.37
CA VAL A 98 1.11 -4.20 13.25
C VAL A 98 1.68 -3.32 12.14
N TRP A 99 2.28 -2.17 12.48
CA TRP A 99 2.88 -1.29 11.49
C TRP A 99 4.09 -1.94 10.80
N ALA A 100 4.92 -2.69 11.53
CA ALA A 100 6.00 -3.48 10.94
C ALA A 100 5.44 -4.54 9.97
N LEU A 101 4.37 -5.24 10.33
CA LEU A 101 3.69 -6.19 9.45
C LEU A 101 3.13 -5.52 8.20
N MET A 102 2.54 -4.32 8.33
CA MET A 102 2.08 -3.52 7.20
C MET A 102 3.23 -3.21 6.22
N LEU A 103 4.37 -2.72 6.72
CA LEU A 103 5.54 -2.43 5.87
C LEU A 103 6.02 -3.67 5.10
N VAL A 104 6.14 -4.81 5.77
CA VAL A 104 6.59 -6.06 5.15
C VAL A 104 5.61 -6.54 4.08
N THR A 105 4.31 -6.56 4.41
CA THR A 105 3.27 -7.03 3.47
C THR A 105 3.13 -6.10 2.26
N TYR A 106 3.22 -4.79 2.47
CA TYR A 106 3.17 -3.80 1.39
C TYR A 106 4.39 -3.92 0.47
N TYR A 107 5.60 -4.08 1.04
CA TYR A 107 6.82 -4.29 0.26
C TYR A 107 6.70 -5.53 -0.64
N HIS A 108 6.33 -6.68 -0.08
CA HIS A 108 6.17 -7.90 -0.85
C HIS A 108 5.04 -7.81 -1.87
N GLY A 109 3.92 -7.17 -1.50
CA GLY A 109 2.80 -6.96 -2.40
C GLY A 109 3.17 -6.12 -3.62
N TYR A 110 3.92 -5.03 -3.40
CA TYR A 110 4.38 -4.16 -4.49
C TYR A 110 5.42 -4.85 -5.38
N ARG A 111 6.36 -5.61 -4.80
CA ARG A 111 7.31 -6.42 -5.58
C ARG A 111 6.60 -7.42 -6.49
N ALA A 112 5.64 -8.17 -5.94
CA ALA A 112 4.89 -9.17 -6.69
C ALA A 112 4.11 -8.54 -7.86
N LEU A 113 3.52 -7.35 -7.63
CA LEU A 113 2.83 -6.60 -8.68
C LEU A 113 3.82 -6.16 -9.78
N GLY A 114 4.99 -5.64 -9.39
CA GLY A 114 6.02 -5.19 -10.32
C GLY A 114 6.67 -6.32 -11.14
N GLU A 115 6.80 -7.52 -10.57
CA GLU A 115 7.28 -8.71 -11.29
C GLU A 115 6.27 -9.19 -12.33
N ARG A 116 4.98 -9.23 -11.98
CA ARG A 116 3.91 -9.64 -12.91
C ARG A 116 3.73 -8.69 -14.08
N THR A 117 3.78 -7.38 -13.83
CA THR A 117 3.70 -6.38 -14.91
C THR A 117 4.87 -6.53 -15.90
N ARG A 118 6.10 -6.76 -15.40
CA ARG A 118 7.28 -6.95 -16.27
C ARG A 118 7.22 -8.25 -17.06
N GLY A 119 6.81 -9.35 -16.44
CA GLY A 119 6.64 -10.65 -17.11
C GLY A 119 5.61 -10.60 -18.24
N ALA A 120 4.46 -9.97 -17.99
CA ALA A 120 3.44 -9.80 -19.02
C ALA A 120 3.94 -8.97 -20.22
N SER A 121 4.78 -7.95 -19.99
CA SER A 121 5.40 -7.18 -21.07
C SER A 121 6.43 -7.97 -21.87
N SER A 122 7.25 -8.81 -21.23
CA SER A 122 8.22 -9.65 -21.93
C SER A 122 7.55 -10.73 -22.78
N ASP A 123 6.47 -11.34 -22.29
CA ASP A 123 5.72 -12.36 -23.03
C ASP A 123 5.06 -11.75 -24.27
N GLY A 124 4.47 -10.54 -24.14
CA GLY A 124 3.91 -9.80 -25.26
C GLY A 124 4.95 -9.43 -26.33
N PHE A 125 6.16 -9.04 -25.92
CA PHE A 125 7.26 -8.77 -26.84
C PHE A 125 7.74 -10.03 -27.58
N ALA A 126 7.86 -11.15 -26.87
CA ALA A 126 8.26 -12.43 -27.45
C ALA A 126 7.23 -12.94 -28.48
N LEU A 127 5.94 -12.81 -28.19
CA LEU A 127 4.85 -13.13 -29.12
C LEU A 127 4.89 -12.26 -30.38
N ALA A 128 5.03 -10.94 -30.22
CA ALA A 128 5.13 -10.03 -31.36
C ALA A 128 6.37 -10.30 -32.25
N ALA A 129 7.49 -10.66 -31.63
CA ALA A 129 8.70 -11.07 -32.35
C ALA A 129 8.52 -12.39 -33.11
N ALA A 130 7.80 -13.36 -32.53
CA ALA A 130 7.49 -14.63 -33.17
C ALA A 130 6.54 -14.46 -34.37
N GLU A 131 5.50 -13.62 -34.25
CA GLU A 131 4.59 -13.28 -35.35
C GLU A 131 5.33 -12.57 -36.50
N GLY A 132 6.20 -11.60 -36.18
CA GLY A 132 7.03 -10.91 -37.17
C GLY A 132 7.98 -11.85 -37.91
N SER A 133 8.60 -12.81 -37.20
CA SER A 133 9.49 -13.81 -37.80
C SER A 133 8.73 -14.79 -38.72
N GLY A 134 7.53 -15.21 -38.32
CA GLY A 134 6.63 -16.03 -39.13
C GLY A 134 6.25 -15.34 -40.45
N ALA A 135 5.81 -14.09 -40.39
CA ALA A 135 5.45 -13.29 -41.57
C ALA A 135 6.64 -13.06 -42.53
N VAL A 136 7.85 -12.88 -41.99
CA VAL A 136 9.08 -12.75 -42.79
C VAL A 136 9.48 -14.07 -43.45
N SER A 137 9.25 -15.22 -42.81
CA SER A 137 9.53 -16.54 -43.39
C SER A 137 8.58 -16.86 -44.55
N GLU A 138 7.29 -16.57 -44.37
CA GLU A 138 6.25 -16.82 -45.37
C GLU A 138 6.46 -15.98 -46.65
N SER A 139 6.75 -14.68 -46.49
CA SER A 139 7.05 -13.79 -47.63
C SER A 139 8.33 -14.17 -48.39
N ARG A 140 9.35 -14.72 -47.70
CA ARG A 140 10.59 -15.20 -48.33
C ARG A 140 10.40 -16.50 -49.11
N THR A 141 9.39 -17.29 -48.74
CA THR A 141 9.03 -18.55 -49.42
C THR A 141 8.24 -18.27 -50.68
N VAL A 142 7.25 -17.36 -50.62
CA VAL A 142 6.45 -16.93 -51.78
C VAL A 142 7.31 -16.22 -52.84
N ARG A 143 8.35 -15.50 -52.45
CA ARG A 143 9.25 -14.79 -53.38
C ARG A 143 10.29 -15.70 -54.09
N ARG A 144 10.37 -16.98 -53.72
CA ARG A 144 11.29 -17.96 -54.32
C ARG A 144 10.62 -18.92 -55.32
N VAL A 145 9.31 -18.81 -55.51
CA VAL A 145 8.53 -19.54 -56.52
C VAL A 145 8.29 -18.62 -57.71
#